data_AF-A0A539D384-F1
#
_entry.id   AF-A0A539D384-F1
#
_cell.length_a   1.000
_cell.length_b   1.000
_cell.length_c   1.000
_cell.angle_alpha   90.00
_cell.angle_beta   90.00
_cell.angle_gamma   90.00
#
_symmetry.space_group_name_H-M   'P 1'
#
loop_
_entity.id
_entity.type
_entity.pdbx_description
1 polymer ?
#
loop_
_entity_poly.entity_id
_entity_poly.type
_entity_poly.pdbx_seq_one_letter_code
_entity_poly.pdbx_strand_id
1 'polypeptide(L)'
;MRRPFPRAWKGAALSLLLIAAAPASAPVLREVAWTDPASDVALITTQRPGECLARTDALIETGRALFRSPQLLGGPAARVGLSCEACHTEGRVNVHFLLPELTDRPGMVDVTSEWASKVRGDGVANPAPIPDLVGVARKGTFGSHGERSLETFVKSVIVDEFQGHEPTPRAFEGLIAYLRALDPAACAPDGRLTLATAADEVRRALAAARVNAEAGDVETSRALRLAAQDAMARLAERLPAPAFNADRRRFEALSRELGAADVAGGFGPAWMARFDAAVARVQRRERWTYFNPEVLRAALIKSR
;
A
#
# COMPACT_ATOMS: atom_id res chain seq x y z
N MET A 1 50.28 -50.00 -50.65
CA MET A 1 51.16 -49.62 -49.53
C MET A 1 50.50 -48.48 -48.75
N ARG A 2 50.52 -48.58 -47.41
CA ARG A 2 50.15 -47.58 -46.38
C ARG A 2 48.65 -47.22 -46.17
N ARG A 3 48.12 -47.75 -45.05
CA ARG A 3 47.02 -47.22 -44.19
C ARG A 3 47.45 -45.87 -43.53
N PRO A 4 46.63 -45.10 -42.76
CA PRO A 4 45.27 -45.35 -42.26
C PRO A 4 44.26 -44.17 -42.34
N PHE A 5 42.96 -44.48 -42.26
CA PHE A 5 41.88 -43.55 -41.88
C PHE A 5 41.70 -43.53 -40.35
N PRO A 6 41.57 -42.37 -39.67
CA PRO A 6 41.04 -42.29 -38.31
C PRO A 6 39.52 -42.06 -38.36
N ARG A 7 38.73 -42.98 -37.79
CA ARG A 7 38.15 -42.98 -36.43
C ARG A 7 36.76 -42.35 -36.36
N ALA A 8 35.79 -43.22 -36.12
CA ALA A 8 34.45 -42.90 -35.65
C ALA A 8 34.47 -42.45 -34.18
N TRP A 9 33.67 -41.42 -33.85
CA TRP A 9 33.12 -41.11 -32.52
C TRP A 9 31.71 -40.56 -32.75
N LYS A 10 30.67 -41.38 -32.56
CA LYS A 10 29.85 -41.46 -31.34
C LYS A 10 29.39 -40.09 -30.83
N GLY A 11 28.11 -39.81 -31.02
CA GLY A 11 27.46 -38.59 -30.57
C GLY A 11 27.40 -38.42 -29.05
N ALA A 12 27.05 -37.21 -28.65
CA ALA A 12 26.37 -36.93 -27.41
C ALA A 12 25.50 -35.69 -27.64
N ALA A 13 24.19 -35.90 -27.56
CA ALA A 13 23.19 -34.86 -27.49
C ALA A 13 23.33 -34.07 -26.17
N LEU A 14 22.96 -32.79 -26.25
CA LEU A 14 22.23 -32.02 -25.25
C LEU A 14 22.68 -32.08 -23.79
N SER A 15 23.08 -30.92 -23.26
CA SER A 15 22.73 -30.54 -21.89
C SER A 15 22.47 -29.04 -21.85
N LEU A 16 21.23 -28.67 -22.16
CA LEU A 16 20.68 -27.39 -21.71
C LEU A 16 20.59 -27.46 -20.19
N LEU A 17 21.47 -26.73 -19.50
CA LEU A 17 21.29 -26.38 -18.11
C LEU A 17 20.14 -25.36 -18.02
N LEU A 18 18.92 -25.86 -17.89
CA LEU A 18 17.80 -25.10 -17.34
C LEU A 18 18.07 -24.92 -15.85
N ILE A 19 18.71 -23.80 -15.50
CA ILE A 19 18.70 -23.30 -14.12
C ILE A 19 17.26 -22.86 -13.86
N ALA A 20 16.47 -23.74 -13.26
CA ALA A 20 15.20 -23.36 -12.66
C ALA A 20 15.53 -22.38 -11.52
N ALA A 21 15.41 -21.09 -11.78
CA ALA A 21 15.36 -20.10 -10.72
C ALA A 21 14.16 -20.48 -9.83
N ALA A 22 14.45 -20.92 -8.61
CA ALA A 22 13.40 -21.08 -7.61
C ALA A 22 12.66 -19.74 -7.50
N PRO A 23 11.32 -19.70 -7.57
CA PRO A 23 10.60 -18.46 -7.41
C PRO A 23 10.98 -17.92 -6.03
N ALA A 24 11.54 -16.70 -5.99
CA ALA A 24 11.73 -15.99 -4.74
C ALA A 24 10.38 -16.01 -4.01
N SER A 25 10.37 -16.54 -2.79
CA SER A 25 9.18 -16.57 -1.95
C SER A 25 8.60 -15.17 -1.90
N ALA A 26 7.37 -14.97 -2.39
CA ALA A 26 6.72 -13.67 -2.30
C ALA A 26 6.72 -13.22 -0.83
N PRO A 27 7.00 -11.93 -0.55
CA PRO A 27 7.11 -11.45 0.82
C PRO A 27 5.81 -11.75 1.58
N VAL A 28 5.96 -12.12 2.86
CA VAL A 28 4.84 -12.54 3.73
C VAL A 28 3.74 -11.47 3.76
N LEU A 29 4.15 -10.20 3.80
CA LEU A 29 3.32 -9.01 3.63
C LEU A 29 4.08 -8.07 2.70
N ARG A 30 3.40 -7.32 1.82
CA ARG A 30 4.08 -6.34 0.96
C ARG A 30 4.80 -5.24 1.77
N GLU A 31 4.27 -4.90 2.94
CA GLU A 31 4.80 -3.88 3.86
C GLU A 31 6.25 -4.18 4.29
N VAL A 32 6.59 -5.47 4.37
CA VAL A 32 7.93 -5.95 4.73
C VAL A 32 8.97 -5.54 3.70
N ALA A 33 8.57 -5.34 2.43
CA ALA A 33 9.49 -5.02 1.35
C ALA A 33 10.11 -3.62 1.47
N TRP A 34 9.49 -2.72 2.24
CA TRP A 34 9.95 -1.35 2.45
C TRP A 34 10.10 -1.00 3.94
N THR A 35 10.23 -2.01 4.80
CA THR A 35 10.48 -1.84 6.24
C THR A 35 11.92 -2.22 6.56
N ASP A 36 12.58 -1.44 7.42
CA ASP A 36 13.92 -1.74 7.91
C ASP A 36 14.03 -3.17 8.49
N PRO A 37 14.84 -4.07 7.88
CA PRO A 37 14.95 -5.45 8.31
C PRO A 37 15.71 -5.62 9.64
N ALA A 38 16.41 -4.59 10.11
CA ALA A 38 17.07 -4.58 11.42
C ALA A 38 16.10 -4.31 12.58
N SER A 39 14.92 -3.76 12.29
CA SER A 39 13.87 -3.48 13.27
C SER A 39 13.01 -4.72 13.58
N ASP A 40 12.17 -4.68 14.64
CA ASP A 40 11.17 -5.73 14.90
C ASP A 40 9.99 -5.58 13.92
N VAL A 41 10.20 -6.05 12.69
CA VAL A 41 9.25 -5.95 11.57
C VAL A 41 7.87 -6.49 11.96
N ALA A 42 7.78 -7.56 12.75
CA ALA A 42 6.51 -8.12 13.18
C ALA A 42 5.75 -7.18 14.12
N LEU A 43 6.45 -6.49 15.02
CA LEU A 43 5.86 -5.49 15.90
C LEU A 43 5.39 -4.27 15.10
N ILE A 44 6.27 -3.71 14.26
CA ILE A 44 6.00 -2.49 13.48
C ILE A 44 4.80 -2.67 12.56
N THR A 45 4.75 -3.78 11.82
CA THR A 45 3.65 -4.06 10.88
C THR A 45 2.38 -4.59 11.57
N THR A 46 2.33 -4.68 12.90
CA THR A 46 1.12 -5.02 13.69
C THR A 46 0.71 -3.95 14.69
N GLN A 47 1.42 -2.82 14.71
CA GLN A 47 1.08 -1.63 15.48
C GLN A 47 0.79 -0.48 14.52
N ARG A 48 -0.09 0.43 14.92
CA ARG A 48 -0.38 1.66 14.20
C ARG A 48 -0.32 2.82 15.17
N PRO A 49 0.34 3.93 14.80
CA PRO A 49 0.22 5.13 15.60
C PRO A 49 -1.23 5.61 15.57
N GLY A 50 -1.65 6.30 16.63
CA GLY A 50 -2.99 6.87 16.67
C GLY A 50 -3.16 7.96 15.63
N GLU A 51 -4.22 7.84 14.82
CA GLU A 51 -4.57 8.85 13.82
C GLU A 51 -5.06 10.13 14.50
N CYS A 52 -4.54 11.28 14.08
CA CYS A 52 -4.85 12.58 14.68
C CYS A 52 -5.96 13.31 13.95
N LEU A 53 -7.10 12.66 13.79
CA LEU A 53 -8.18 13.15 12.93
C LEU A 53 -9.23 13.96 13.71
N ALA A 54 -9.26 15.27 13.51
CA ALA A 54 -10.13 16.19 14.27
C ALA A 54 -11.62 16.11 13.90
N ARG A 55 -11.94 15.61 12.71
CA ARG A 55 -13.31 15.51 12.20
C ARG A 55 -13.40 14.39 11.17
N THR A 56 -14.59 13.79 11.06
CA THR A 56 -14.89 12.74 10.09
C THR A 56 -16.10 13.16 9.26
N ASP A 57 -15.89 13.34 7.96
CA ASP A 57 -16.95 13.58 6.98
C ASP A 57 -16.63 12.81 5.68
N ALA A 58 -17.59 12.75 4.76
CA ALA A 58 -17.44 11.95 3.55
C ALA A 58 -16.29 12.40 2.63
N LEU A 59 -15.96 13.69 2.64
CA LEU A 59 -14.86 14.25 1.84
C LEU A 59 -13.52 13.88 2.45
N ILE A 60 -13.41 13.92 3.79
CA ILE A 60 -12.23 13.44 4.52
C ILE A 60 -12.03 11.95 4.33
N GLU A 61 -13.09 11.15 4.42
CA GLU A 61 -13.00 9.69 4.19
C GLU A 61 -12.61 9.37 2.75
N THR A 62 -13.02 10.21 1.78
CA THR A 62 -12.52 10.14 0.40
C THR A 62 -11.00 10.32 0.36
N GLY A 63 -10.48 11.39 0.98
CA GLY A 63 -9.04 11.64 1.06
C GLY A 63 -8.28 10.55 1.80
N ARG A 64 -8.77 10.14 2.97
CA ARG A 64 -8.18 9.11 3.83
C ARG A 64 -8.03 7.78 3.11
N ALA A 65 -9.06 7.36 2.37
CA ALA A 65 -9.00 6.13 1.56
C ALA A 65 -7.98 6.25 0.41
N LEU A 66 -7.95 7.37 -0.30
CA LEU A 66 -7.00 7.60 -1.41
C LEU A 66 -5.56 7.73 -0.94
N PHE A 67 -5.32 8.33 0.23
CA PHE A 67 -4.00 8.47 0.84
C PHE A 67 -3.34 7.11 1.11
N ARG A 68 -4.15 6.09 1.42
CA ARG A 68 -3.74 4.70 1.68
C ARG A 68 -3.77 3.82 0.44
N SER A 69 -3.98 4.41 -0.73
CA SER A 69 -4.19 3.73 -2.00
C SER A 69 -2.95 3.91 -2.87
N PRO A 70 -2.27 2.82 -3.30
CA PRO A 70 -1.11 2.95 -4.19
C PRO A 70 -1.46 3.57 -5.56
N GLN A 71 -2.74 3.61 -5.93
CA GLN A 71 -3.26 4.11 -7.20
C GLN A 71 -3.15 5.64 -7.32
N LEU A 72 -2.88 6.34 -6.22
CA LEU A 72 -2.57 7.77 -6.27
C LEU A 72 -1.18 8.02 -6.84
N LEU A 73 -0.25 7.08 -6.62
CA LEU A 73 1.12 7.15 -7.13
C LEU A 73 1.20 6.46 -8.49
N GLY A 74 2.28 6.71 -9.23
CA GLY A 74 2.57 6.03 -10.47
C GLY A 74 3.94 5.35 -10.45
N GLY A 75 4.46 5.10 -11.65
CA GLY A 75 5.84 4.65 -11.83
C GLY A 75 6.21 3.39 -11.04
N PRO A 76 7.48 3.29 -10.59
CA PRO A 76 7.94 2.20 -9.73
C PRO A 76 7.25 2.14 -8.37
N ALA A 77 6.93 3.29 -7.76
CA ALA A 77 6.31 3.36 -6.44
C ALA A 77 4.97 2.61 -6.37
N ALA A 78 4.07 2.86 -7.33
CA ALA A 78 2.80 2.13 -7.41
C ALA A 78 2.99 0.62 -7.65
N ARG A 79 4.00 0.22 -8.43
CA ARG A 79 4.27 -1.20 -8.75
C ARG A 79 4.73 -2.02 -7.55
N VAL A 80 5.43 -1.40 -6.61
CA VAL A 80 5.82 -2.03 -5.34
C VAL A 80 4.77 -1.84 -4.24
N GLY A 81 3.63 -1.23 -4.57
CA GLY A 81 2.51 -1.03 -3.65
C GLY A 81 2.72 0.09 -2.62
N LEU A 82 3.57 1.07 -2.90
CA LEU A 82 3.68 2.27 -2.06
C LEU A 82 2.45 3.16 -2.22
N SER A 83 2.03 3.76 -1.12
CA SER A 83 1.06 4.86 -1.06
C SER A 83 1.61 5.93 -0.11
N CYS A 84 0.92 7.06 0.06
CA CYS A 84 1.34 8.09 1.02
C CYS A 84 1.48 7.50 2.43
N GLU A 85 0.62 6.54 2.79
CA GLU A 85 0.64 5.79 4.05
C GLU A 85 1.96 5.06 4.33
N ALA A 86 2.72 4.67 3.29
CA ALA A 86 3.98 3.94 3.50
C ALA A 86 5.05 4.81 4.17
N CYS A 87 5.12 6.09 3.80
CA CYS A 87 5.98 7.07 4.46
C CYS A 87 5.29 7.70 5.67
N HIS A 88 3.96 7.83 5.61
CA HIS A 88 3.18 8.62 6.56
C HIS A 88 2.07 7.80 7.23
N THR A 89 2.42 6.77 8.02
CA THR A 89 1.47 5.86 8.66
C THR A 89 0.45 6.62 9.51
N GLU A 90 -0.84 6.56 9.16
CA GLU A 90 -1.94 7.31 9.79
C GLU A 90 -1.66 8.83 9.85
N GLY A 91 -0.95 9.35 8.84
CA GLY A 91 -0.49 10.74 8.76
C GLY A 91 0.75 11.07 9.61
N ARG A 92 1.25 10.11 10.39
CA ARG A 92 2.44 10.24 11.24
C ARG A 92 3.69 9.81 10.49
N VAL A 93 4.86 10.28 10.92
CA VAL A 93 6.13 9.83 10.33
C VAL A 93 6.34 8.31 10.49
N ASN A 94 6.66 7.61 9.40
CA ASN A 94 7.15 6.23 9.46
C ASN A 94 8.69 6.21 9.57
N VAL A 95 9.20 6.16 10.80
CA VAL A 95 10.64 6.11 11.07
C VAL A 95 11.31 4.79 10.67
N HIS A 96 10.53 3.77 10.31
CA HIS A 96 11.02 2.44 9.92
C HIS A 96 10.96 2.22 8.40
N PHE A 97 10.49 3.21 7.64
CA PHE A 97 10.49 3.15 6.19
C PHE A 97 11.92 3.01 5.67
N LEU A 98 12.18 1.96 4.89
CA LEU A 98 13.45 1.72 4.22
C LEU A 98 13.17 0.99 2.90
N LEU A 99 13.26 1.72 1.79
CA LEU A 99 13.29 1.15 0.45
C LEU A 99 14.66 1.47 -0.16
N PRO A 100 15.52 0.48 -0.43
CA PRO A 100 16.90 0.71 -0.88
C PRO A 100 17.03 1.58 -2.13
N GLU A 101 16.02 1.58 -2.99
CA GLU A 101 15.97 2.43 -4.19
C GLU A 101 15.76 3.92 -3.88
N LEU A 102 15.29 4.26 -2.67
CA LEU A 102 15.00 5.63 -2.23
C LEU A 102 15.88 6.08 -1.06
N THR A 103 16.47 5.18 -0.29
CA THR A 103 17.26 5.56 0.89
C THR A 103 18.16 4.42 1.39
N ASP A 104 19.25 4.80 2.06
CA ASP A 104 20.16 3.91 2.78
C ASP A 104 19.88 3.87 4.30
N ARG A 105 18.94 4.69 4.79
CA ARG A 105 18.68 4.89 6.23
C ARG A 105 17.18 4.89 6.54
N PRO A 106 16.74 4.19 7.61
CA PRO A 106 15.33 4.19 7.98
C PRO A 106 14.79 5.59 8.28
N GLY A 107 13.53 5.84 7.87
CA GLY A 107 12.83 7.11 8.14
C GLY A 107 13.24 8.26 7.22
N MET A 108 13.99 7.97 6.16
CA MET A 108 14.43 8.94 5.15
C MET A 108 13.89 8.53 3.78
N VAL A 109 13.79 9.48 2.85
CA VAL A 109 13.35 9.21 1.48
C VAL A 109 13.97 10.22 0.51
N ASP A 110 14.47 9.72 -0.62
CA ASP A 110 14.93 10.52 -1.75
C ASP A 110 13.85 10.55 -2.85
N VAL A 111 12.98 11.56 -2.78
CA VAL A 111 11.93 11.81 -3.79
C VAL A 111 12.45 12.50 -5.05
N THR A 112 13.74 12.82 -5.08
CA THR A 112 14.51 13.35 -6.22
C THR A 112 15.33 12.27 -6.92
N SER A 113 15.27 11.02 -6.45
CA SER A 113 15.87 9.88 -7.14
C SER A 113 15.24 9.64 -8.51
N GLU A 114 16.03 9.22 -9.49
CA GLU A 114 15.54 8.84 -10.83
C GLU A 114 14.60 7.62 -10.80
N TRP A 115 14.68 6.82 -9.73
CA TRP A 115 13.74 5.73 -9.49
C TRP A 115 12.35 6.27 -9.15
N ALA A 116 12.26 7.27 -8.26
CA ALA A 116 10.99 7.89 -7.90
C ALA A 116 10.40 8.69 -9.07
N SER A 117 11.24 9.55 -9.67
CA SER A 117 10.80 10.56 -10.62
C SER A 117 11.73 10.71 -11.82
N LYS A 118 11.14 10.66 -13.02
CA LYS A 118 11.81 11.10 -14.26
C LYS A 118 11.82 12.62 -14.45
N VAL A 119 11.02 13.34 -13.66
CA VAL A 119 10.83 14.80 -13.75
C VAL A 119 11.79 15.51 -12.80
N ARG A 120 11.96 14.95 -11.60
CA ARG A 120 12.75 15.52 -10.50
C ARG A 120 14.06 14.78 -10.22
N GLY A 121 14.35 13.74 -11.00
CA GLY A 121 15.64 13.05 -11.02
C GLY A 121 16.80 14.03 -11.08
N ASP A 122 17.59 14.14 -10.02
CA ASP A 122 18.76 15.04 -9.97
C ASP A 122 20.11 14.30 -10.05
N GLY A 123 20.07 12.97 -10.03
CA GLY A 123 21.25 12.09 -10.09
C GLY A 123 22.07 12.06 -8.80
N VAL A 124 21.57 12.62 -7.70
CA VAL A 124 22.25 12.71 -6.41
C VAL A 124 21.48 11.91 -5.37
N ALA A 125 22.14 10.98 -4.68
CA ALA A 125 21.54 10.31 -3.52
C ALA A 125 21.49 11.27 -2.32
N ASN A 126 20.36 11.95 -2.12
CA ASN A 126 20.17 13.00 -1.11
C ASN A 126 18.90 12.78 -0.26
N PRO A 127 18.71 11.59 0.33
CA PRO A 127 17.50 11.28 1.08
C PRO A 127 17.27 12.25 2.24
N ALA A 128 16.05 12.76 2.34
CA ALA A 128 15.63 13.70 3.38
C ALA A 128 14.75 13.01 4.45
N PRO A 129 14.70 13.53 5.69
CA PRO A 129 13.82 12.98 6.72
C PRO A 129 12.35 13.04 6.30
N ILE A 130 11.62 11.96 6.51
CA ILE A 130 10.18 11.93 6.27
C ILE A 130 9.49 12.84 7.31
N PRO A 131 8.71 13.85 6.88
CA PRO A 131 8.03 14.74 7.83
C PRO A 131 6.77 14.10 8.43
N ASP A 132 6.43 14.51 9.65
CA ASP A 132 5.09 14.29 10.21
C ASP A 132 4.09 15.25 9.52
N LEU A 133 2.92 14.73 9.13
CA LEU A 133 1.87 15.49 8.46
C LEU A 133 0.85 16.06 9.45
N VAL A 134 0.90 15.67 10.72
CA VAL A 134 0.02 16.25 11.75
C VAL A 134 0.31 17.74 11.92
N GLY A 135 -0.75 18.54 11.87
CA GLY A 135 -0.67 19.99 11.90
C GLY A 135 -0.15 20.62 10.60
N VAL A 136 -0.09 19.88 9.49
CA VAL A 136 0.38 20.40 8.19
C VAL A 136 -0.39 21.66 7.75
N ALA A 137 -1.67 21.77 8.09
CA ALA A 137 -2.48 22.96 7.81
C ALA A 137 -1.98 24.25 8.49
N ARG A 138 -1.15 24.14 9.53
CA ARG A 138 -0.57 25.27 10.27
C ARG A 138 0.80 25.69 9.73
N LYS A 139 1.36 24.96 8.76
CA LYS A 139 2.66 25.29 8.14
C LYS A 139 2.47 26.41 7.11
N GLY A 140 3.43 27.35 7.08
CA GLY A 140 3.41 28.48 6.12
C GLY A 140 4.06 28.16 4.77
N THR A 141 4.90 27.13 4.71
CA THR A 141 5.57 26.67 3.48
C THR A 141 5.76 25.14 3.49
N PHE A 142 5.95 24.57 2.30
CA PHE A 142 6.04 23.13 2.03
C PHE A 142 7.21 22.81 1.09
N GLY A 143 7.87 21.68 1.35
CA GLY A 143 9.05 21.25 0.60
C GLY A 143 10.30 22.10 0.81
N SER A 144 11.42 21.68 0.21
CA SER A 144 12.71 22.38 0.30
C SER A 144 12.71 23.76 -0.38
N HIS A 145 11.85 23.93 -1.40
CA HIS A 145 11.72 25.19 -2.14
C HIS A 145 10.71 26.18 -1.53
N GLY A 146 10.04 25.80 -0.44
CA GLY A 146 9.17 26.72 0.30
C GLY A 146 7.87 27.10 -0.42
N GLU A 147 7.23 26.15 -1.10
CA GLU A 147 5.90 26.35 -1.72
C GLU A 147 4.89 26.81 -0.66
N ARG A 148 4.07 27.81 -0.94
CA ARG A 148 3.12 28.41 0.03
C ARG A 148 1.74 27.75 0.00
N SER A 149 1.42 27.04 -1.07
CA SER A 149 0.15 26.35 -1.29
C SER A 149 0.28 24.86 -1.02
N LEU A 150 -0.47 24.36 -0.03
CA LEU A 150 -0.52 22.92 0.26
C LEU A 150 -1.02 22.15 -0.96
N GLU A 151 -2.03 22.68 -1.64
CA GLU A 151 -2.59 22.11 -2.87
C GLU A 151 -1.53 22.00 -3.98
N THR A 152 -0.80 23.07 -4.26
CA THR A 152 0.24 23.05 -5.31
C THR A 152 1.32 22.04 -4.94
N PHE A 153 1.74 22.02 -3.68
CA PHE A 153 2.76 21.09 -3.20
C PHE A 153 2.30 19.63 -3.34
N VAL A 154 1.13 19.27 -2.78
CA VAL A 154 0.62 17.89 -2.81
C VAL A 154 0.37 17.42 -4.24
N LYS A 155 -0.15 18.27 -5.13
CA LYS A 155 -0.31 17.93 -6.54
C LYS A 155 1.04 17.61 -7.19
N SER A 156 2.07 18.41 -6.91
CA SER A 156 3.42 18.19 -7.45
C SER A 156 4.09 16.95 -6.85
N VAL A 157 3.85 16.61 -5.58
CA VAL A 157 4.26 15.31 -5.01
C VAL A 157 3.64 14.16 -5.82
N ILE A 158 2.33 14.20 -6.03
CA ILE A 158 1.61 13.13 -6.75
C ILE A 158 2.13 12.99 -8.18
N VAL A 159 2.14 14.09 -8.95
CA VAL A 159 2.39 14.08 -10.38
C VAL A 159 3.88 14.08 -10.70
N ASP A 160 4.67 14.92 -10.05
CA ASP A 160 6.07 15.14 -10.40
C ASP A 160 7.00 14.22 -9.60
N GLU A 161 6.83 14.08 -8.28
CA GLU A 161 7.71 13.20 -7.47
C GLU A 161 7.42 11.71 -7.70
N PHE A 162 6.15 11.33 -7.80
CA PHE A 162 5.74 9.93 -7.86
C PHE A 162 5.10 9.51 -9.18
N GLN A 163 5.08 10.38 -10.19
CA GLN A 163 4.60 10.08 -11.55
C GLN A 163 3.14 9.57 -11.58
N GLY A 164 2.35 9.95 -10.59
CA GLY A 164 0.92 9.67 -10.51
C GLY A 164 0.14 10.47 -11.56
N HIS A 165 -1.06 10.00 -11.88
CA HIS A 165 -1.98 10.81 -12.68
C HIS A 165 -2.56 11.93 -11.84
N GLU A 166 -2.87 13.06 -12.46
CA GLU A 166 -3.58 14.13 -11.78
C GLU A 166 -4.93 13.60 -11.24
N PRO A 167 -5.19 13.68 -9.93
CA PRO A 167 -6.46 13.24 -9.38
C PRO A 167 -7.61 14.13 -9.88
N THR A 168 -8.80 13.57 -10.00
CA THR A 168 -10.01 14.36 -10.26
C THR A 168 -10.21 15.45 -9.20
N PRO A 169 -10.87 16.58 -9.51
CA PRO A 169 -11.03 17.68 -8.55
C PRO A 169 -11.57 17.25 -7.18
N ARG A 170 -12.58 16.37 -7.15
CA ARG A 170 -13.19 15.89 -5.90
C ARG A 170 -12.27 14.96 -5.10
N ALA A 171 -11.61 14.01 -5.78
CA ALA A 171 -10.58 13.16 -5.16
C ALA A 171 -9.46 14.00 -4.53
N PHE A 172 -8.99 15.02 -5.25
CA PHE A 172 -7.94 15.93 -4.77
C PHE A 172 -8.43 16.79 -3.60
N GLU A 173 -9.63 17.37 -3.70
CA GLU A 173 -10.27 18.10 -2.61
C GLU A 173 -10.38 17.23 -1.34
N GLY A 174 -10.74 15.95 -1.50
CA GLY A 174 -10.78 14.96 -0.42
C GLY A 174 -9.43 14.76 0.24
N LEU A 175 -8.37 14.54 -0.56
CA LEU A 175 -6.99 14.40 -0.05
C LEU A 175 -6.57 15.61 0.78
N ILE A 176 -6.81 16.81 0.27
CA ILE A 176 -6.48 18.05 0.98
C ILE A 176 -7.32 18.21 2.24
N ALA A 177 -8.61 17.85 2.20
CA ALA A 177 -9.48 17.86 3.37
C ALA A 177 -8.99 16.90 4.47
N TYR A 178 -8.52 15.71 4.09
CA TYR A 178 -7.91 14.74 5.02
C TYR A 178 -6.64 15.31 5.66
N LEU A 179 -5.69 15.81 4.86
CA LEU A 179 -4.45 16.39 5.38
C LEU A 179 -4.72 17.58 6.31
N ARG A 180 -5.71 18.42 5.98
CA ARG A 180 -6.11 19.54 6.83
C ARG A 180 -6.79 19.13 8.12
N ALA A 181 -7.38 17.93 8.16
CA ALA A 181 -8.04 17.40 9.35
C ALA A 181 -7.07 16.73 10.34
N LEU A 182 -5.79 16.56 9.97
CA LEU A 182 -4.75 16.05 10.86
C LEU A 182 -4.34 17.12 11.89
N ASP A 183 -4.89 17.06 13.09
CA ASP A 183 -4.67 18.02 14.18
C ASP A 183 -4.03 17.35 15.41
N PRO A 184 -2.90 17.87 15.93
CA PRO A 184 -2.24 17.30 17.11
C PRO A 184 -3.11 17.23 18.37
N ALA A 185 -4.17 18.05 18.46
CA ALA A 185 -5.11 18.01 19.58
C ALA A 185 -6.12 16.85 19.50
N ALA A 186 -6.15 16.10 18.40
CA ALA A 186 -7.14 15.06 18.11
C ALA A 186 -6.52 13.66 17.93
N CYS A 187 -5.31 13.42 18.47
CA CYS A 187 -4.65 12.13 18.36
C CYS A 187 -5.35 11.04 19.17
N ALA A 188 -5.79 10.00 18.47
CA ALA A 188 -6.13 8.73 19.10
C ALA A 188 -4.89 8.13 19.81
N PRO A 189 -5.06 7.21 20.77
CA PRO A 189 -3.95 6.43 21.28
C PRO A 189 -3.41 5.47 20.21
N ASP A 190 -2.12 5.14 20.30
CA ASP A 190 -1.52 4.08 19.50
C ASP A 190 -2.24 2.74 19.75
N GLY A 191 -2.33 1.93 18.69
CA GLY A 191 -3.17 0.74 18.70
C GLY A 191 -2.56 -0.42 17.98
N ARG A 192 -3.07 -1.61 18.28
CA ARG A 192 -2.78 -2.81 17.50
C ARG A 192 -3.59 -2.78 16.21
N LEU A 193 -2.96 -3.15 15.10
CA LEU A 193 -3.69 -3.50 13.89
C LEU A 193 -4.42 -4.83 14.13
N THR A 194 -5.72 -4.84 13.87
CA THR A 194 -6.58 -6.02 14.02
C THR A 194 -7.31 -6.29 12.71
N LEU A 195 -7.86 -7.49 12.57
CA LEU A 195 -8.75 -7.82 11.47
C LEU A 195 -9.94 -6.85 11.42
N ALA A 196 -10.47 -6.45 12.58
CA ALA A 196 -11.61 -5.55 12.65
C ALA A 196 -11.26 -4.16 12.11
N THR A 197 -10.14 -3.58 12.54
CA THR A 197 -9.70 -2.26 12.08
C THR A 197 -9.30 -2.26 10.61
N ALA A 198 -8.64 -3.32 10.13
CA ALA A 198 -8.33 -3.48 8.71
C ALA A 198 -9.59 -3.70 7.83
N ALA A 199 -10.61 -4.41 8.34
CA ALA A 199 -11.90 -4.56 7.66
C ALA A 199 -12.68 -3.24 7.59
N ASP A 200 -12.56 -2.41 8.63
CA ASP A 200 -13.16 -1.08 8.67
C ASP A 200 -12.62 -0.15 7.58
N GLU A 201 -11.33 -0.28 7.19
CA GLU A 201 -10.78 0.48 6.06
C GLU A 201 -11.53 0.18 4.75
N VAL A 202 -11.85 -1.09 4.49
CA VAL A 202 -12.63 -1.50 3.30
C VAL A 202 -14.04 -0.90 3.37
N ARG A 203 -14.70 -0.97 4.53
CA ARG A 203 -16.06 -0.42 4.70
C ARG A 203 -16.10 1.09 4.46
N ARG A 204 -15.14 1.84 5.01
CA ARG A 204 -15.06 3.29 4.86
C ARG A 204 -14.76 3.70 3.42
N ALA A 205 -13.83 3.03 2.75
CA ALA A 205 -13.54 3.27 1.35
C ALA A 205 -14.77 3.04 0.46
N LEU A 206 -15.53 1.96 0.69
CA LEU A 206 -16.77 1.69 -0.04
C LEU A 206 -17.91 2.65 0.29
N ALA A 207 -18.02 3.09 1.54
CA ALA A 207 -18.98 4.12 1.93
C ALA A 207 -18.69 5.44 1.20
N ALA A 208 -17.42 5.86 1.16
CA ALA A 208 -16.98 7.02 0.39
C ALA A 208 -17.22 6.84 -1.11
N ALA A 209 -16.95 5.64 -1.66
CA ALA A 209 -17.20 5.33 -3.07
C ALA A 209 -18.68 5.50 -3.44
N ARG A 210 -19.59 5.04 -2.56
CA ARG A 210 -21.04 5.20 -2.75
C ARG A 210 -21.46 6.67 -2.72
N VAL A 211 -20.99 7.44 -1.73
CA VAL A 211 -21.34 8.88 -1.63
C VAL A 211 -20.92 9.64 -2.90
N ASN A 212 -19.73 9.35 -3.44
CA ASN A 212 -19.27 10.00 -4.67
C ASN A 212 -20.06 9.52 -5.91
N ALA A 213 -20.46 8.25 -5.96
CA ALA A 213 -21.34 7.76 -7.04
C ALA A 213 -22.73 8.43 -7.00
N GLU A 214 -23.33 8.57 -5.81
CA GLU A 214 -24.61 9.25 -5.61
C GLU A 214 -24.53 10.75 -5.98
N ALA A 215 -23.35 11.35 -5.82
CA ALA A 215 -23.07 12.73 -6.25
C ALA A 215 -22.74 12.85 -7.75
N GLY A 216 -22.74 11.75 -8.51
CA GLY A 216 -22.42 11.73 -9.95
C GLY A 216 -20.92 11.75 -10.28
N ASP A 217 -20.03 11.69 -9.29
CA ASP A 217 -18.58 11.59 -9.51
C ASP A 217 -18.14 10.12 -9.64
N VAL A 218 -18.32 9.63 -10.86
CA VAL A 218 -18.01 8.25 -11.25
C VAL A 218 -16.51 7.92 -11.09
N GLU A 219 -15.63 8.85 -11.44
CA GLU A 219 -14.18 8.62 -11.46
C GLU A 219 -13.61 8.58 -10.04
N THR A 220 -14.01 9.50 -9.16
CA THR A 220 -13.66 9.43 -7.73
C THR A 220 -14.21 8.14 -7.09
N SER A 221 -15.46 7.78 -7.41
CA SER A 221 -16.05 6.52 -6.94
C SER A 221 -15.24 5.29 -7.38
N ARG A 222 -14.80 5.26 -8.64
CA ARG A 222 -13.95 4.20 -9.18
C ARG A 222 -12.60 4.13 -8.46
N ALA A 223 -11.94 5.27 -8.23
CA ALA A 223 -10.68 5.32 -7.50
C ALA A 223 -10.82 4.78 -6.06
N LEU A 224 -11.93 5.10 -5.38
CA LEU A 224 -12.22 4.61 -4.03
C LEU A 224 -12.52 3.10 -3.99
N ARG A 225 -13.15 2.55 -5.05
CA ARG A 225 -13.29 1.09 -5.18
C ARG A 225 -11.94 0.40 -5.35
N LEU A 226 -11.02 0.98 -6.12
CA LEU A 226 -9.66 0.45 -6.26
C LEU A 226 -8.91 0.51 -4.92
N ALA A 227 -9.09 1.57 -4.14
CA ALA A 227 -8.57 1.65 -2.77
C ALA A 227 -9.15 0.56 -1.86
N ALA A 228 -10.46 0.27 -1.96
CA ALA A 228 -11.10 -0.82 -1.23
C ALA A 228 -10.58 -2.22 -1.66
N GLN A 229 -10.33 -2.41 -2.96
CA GLN A 229 -9.71 -3.64 -3.47
C GLN A 229 -8.29 -3.84 -2.92
N ASP A 230 -7.50 -2.77 -2.84
CA ASP A 230 -6.16 -2.83 -2.25
C ASP A 230 -6.21 -3.13 -0.74
N ALA A 231 -7.08 -2.45 0.00
CA ALA A 231 -7.30 -2.75 1.42
C ALA A 231 -7.72 -4.21 1.67
N MET A 232 -8.55 -4.79 0.80
CA MET A 232 -8.88 -6.23 0.84
C MET A 232 -7.69 -7.13 0.50
N ALA A 233 -6.82 -6.73 -0.43
CA ALA A 233 -5.60 -7.48 -0.71
C ALA A 233 -4.67 -7.51 0.51
N ARG A 234 -4.50 -6.38 1.21
CA ARG A 234 -3.74 -6.29 2.47
C ARG A 234 -4.34 -7.16 3.58
N LEU A 235 -5.68 -7.20 3.69
CA LEU A 235 -6.37 -8.14 4.58
C LEU A 235 -6.04 -9.60 4.23
N ALA A 236 -6.08 -9.97 2.95
CA ALA A 236 -5.82 -11.33 2.48
C ALA A 236 -4.35 -11.76 2.67
N GLU A 237 -3.39 -10.85 2.48
CA GLU A 237 -1.97 -11.09 2.75
C GLU A 237 -1.73 -11.55 4.19
N ARG A 238 -2.49 -11.01 5.13
CA ARG A 238 -2.40 -11.33 6.57
C ARG A 238 -2.95 -12.69 6.95
N LEU A 239 -3.44 -13.47 5.98
CA LEU A 239 -4.01 -14.80 6.22
C LEU A 239 -3.00 -15.90 5.82
N PRO A 240 -2.42 -16.64 6.79
CA PRO A 240 -1.40 -17.64 6.50
C PRO A 240 -1.94 -18.84 5.71
N ALA A 241 -1.23 -19.19 4.64
CA ALA A 241 -1.45 -20.44 3.91
C ALA A 241 -0.78 -21.63 4.64
N PRO A 242 -1.32 -22.87 4.50
CA PRO A 242 -2.52 -23.23 3.77
C PRO A 242 -3.82 -23.06 4.56
N ALA A 243 -3.74 -22.86 5.89
CA ALA A 243 -4.89 -22.90 6.81
C ALA A 243 -6.02 -21.91 6.46
N PHE A 244 -5.68 -20.79 5.82
CA PHE A 244 -6.64 -19.76 5.42
C PHE A 244 -6.84 -19.64 3.90
N ASN A 245 -6.41 -20.61 3.09
CA ASN A 245 -6.54 -20.56 1.62
C ASN A 245 -7.99 -20.34 1.14
N ALA A 246 -8.97 -20.95 1.80
CA ALA A 246 -10.38 -20.75 1.47
C ALA A 246 -10.87 -19.32 1.79
N ASP A 247 -10.30 -18.69 2.82
CA ASP A 247 -10.65 -17.33 3.21
C ASP A 247 -9.97 -16.30 2.30
N ARG A 248 -8.70 -16.53 1.93
CA ARG A 248 -7.98 -15.73 0.91
C ARG A 248 -8.75 -15.70 -0.41
N ARG A 249 -9.13 -16.87 -0.95
CA ARG A 249 -9.93 -16.96 -2.19
C ARG A 249 -11.27 -16.25 -2.09
N ARG A 250 -11.87 -16.17 -0.90
CA ARG A 250 -13.13 -15.44 -0.69
C ARG A 250 -12.91 -13.93 -0.77
N PHE A 251 -11.88 -13.40 -0.12
CA PHE A 251 -11.54 -11.98 -0.25
C PHE A 251 -11.13 -11.62 -1.68
N GLU A 252 -10.37 -12.48 -2.36
CA GLU A 252 -10.02 -12.29 -3.78
C GLU A 252 -11.26 -12.29 -4.68
N ALA A 253 -12.23 -13.17 -4.44
CA ALA A 253 -13.49 -13.20 -5.19
C ALA A 253 -14.30 -11.91 -4.97
N LEU A 254 -14.48 -11.49 -3.71
CA LEU A 254 -15.15 -10.24 -3.37
C LEU A 254 -14.45 -9.02 -4.00
N SER A 255 -13.12 -9.02 -4.01
CA SER A 255 -12.31 -7.98 -4.66
C SER A 255 -12.53 -7.94 -6.18
N ARG A 256 -12.57 -9.10 -6.87
CA ARG A 256 -12.89 -9.14 -8.31
C ARG A 256 -14.29 -8.62 -8.62
N GLU A 257 -15.27 -8.93 -7.78
CA GLU A 257 -16.63 -8.41 -7.93
C GLU A 257 -16.69 -6.88 -7.86
N LEU A 258 -15.92 -6.24 -6.96
CA LEU A 258 -15.83 -4.77 -6.92
C LEU A 258 -15.25 -4.17 -8.21
N GLY A 259 -14.31 -4.88 -8.85
CA GLY A 259 -13.70 -4.44 -10.10
C GLY A 259 -14.64 -4.60 -11.30
N ALA A 260 -15.47 -5.65 -11.28
CA ALA A 260 -16.48 -5.91 -12.31
C ALA A 260 -17.78 -5.10 -12.12
N ALA A 261 -17.98 -4.53 -10.92
CA ALA A 261 -19.12 -3.69 -10.61
C ALA A 261 -19.20 -2.46 -11.54
N ASP A 262 -20.32 -2.30 -12.22
CA ASP A 262 -20.72 -1.00 -12.75
C ASP A 262 -21.04 -0.04 -11.57
N VAL A 263 -20.82 1.24 -11.81
CA VAL A 263 -20.90 2.35 -10.84
C VAL A 263 -22.26 2.39 -10.15
N ALA A 264 -23.31 1.93 -10.84
CA ALA A 264 -24.69 1.96 -10.39
C ALA A 264 -25.17 0.73 -9.60
N GLY A 265 -24.41 -0.38 -9.45
CA GLY A 265 -25.03 -1.61 -8.92
C GLY A 265 -24.20 -2.71 -8.27
N GLY A 266 -22.86 -2.70 -8.31
CA GLY A 266 -22.12 -3.92 -7.94
C GLY A 266 -21.71 -4.12 -6.46
N PHE A 267 -21.82 -3.12 -5.59
CA PHE A 267 -21.32 -3.21 -4.19
C PHE A 267 -22.34 -2.78 -3.12
N GLY A 268 -23.61 -3.11 -3.31
CA GLY A 268 -24.70 -2.81 -2.37
C GLY A 268 -24.71 -3.66 -1.08
N PRO A 269 -25.80 -3.58 -0.29
CA PRO A 269 -25.93 -4.26 1.00
C PRO A 269 -25.64 -5.77 0.97
N ALA A 270 -26.00 -6.45 -0.12
CA ALA A 270 -25.74 -7.87 -0.30
C ALA A 270 -24.24 -8.20 -0.47
N TRP A 271 -23.46 -7.32 -1.10
CA TRP A 271 -22.01 -7.47 -1.16
C TRP A 271 -21.41 -7.26 0.23
N MET A 272 -21.84 -6.21 0.94
CA MET A 272 -21.35 -5.89 2.28
C MET A 272 -21.62 -7.03 3.27
N ALA A 273 -22.83 -7.61 3.24
CA ALA A 273 -23.17 -8.74 4.10
C ALA A 273 -22.26 -9.96 3.87
N ARG A 274 -21.88 -10.23 2.61
CA ARG A 274 -20.94 -11.33 2.29
C ARG A 274 -19.51 -11.01 2.74
N PHE A 275 -19.08 -9.76 2.60
CA PHE A 275 -17.81 -9.29 3.14
C PHE A 275 -17.76 -9.42 4.66
N ASP A 276 -18.77 -8.95 5.37
CA ASP A 276 -18.86 -9.06 6.84
C ASP A 276 -18.91 -10.53 7.30
N ALA A 277 -19.63 -11.39 6.57
CA ALA A 277 -19.62 -12.83 6.85
C ALA A 277 -18.24 -13.46 6.63
N ALA A 278 -17.45 -12.99 5.65
CA ALA A 278 -16.07 -13.42 5.44
C ALA A 278 -15.17 -12.96 6.60
N VAL A 279 -15.27 -11.70 7.01
CA VAL A 279 -14.53 -11.13 8.14
C VAL A 279 -14.86 -11.89 9.43
N ALA A 280 -16.14 -12.07 9.77
CA ALA A 280 -16.58 -12.79 10.97
C ALA A 280 -16.07 -14.23 11.03
N ARG A 281 -15.89 -14.89 9.88
CA ARG A 281 -15.30 -16.24 9.80
C ARG A 281 -13.82 -16.27 10.15
N VAL A 282 -13.07 -15.24 9.76
CA VAL A 282 -11.65 -15.11 10.10
C VAL A 282 -11.47 -14.62 11.53
N GLN A 283 -12.32 -13.71 12.02
CA GLN A 283 -12.25 -13.12 13.36
C GLN A 283 -12.14 -14.18 14.47
N ARG A 284 -12.93 -15.27 14.37
CA ARG A 284 -12.90 -16.38 15.35
C ARG A 284 -11.54 -17.09 15.47
N ARG A 285 -10.66 -16.90 14.48
CA ARG A 285 -9.34 -17.50 14.34
C ARG A 285 -8.24 -16.45 14.18
N GLU A 286 -8.52 -15.17 14.47
CA GLU A 286 -7.60 -14.05 14.25
C GLU A 286 -6.25 -14.24 14.95
N ARG A 287 -6.24 -14.85 16.14
CA ARG A 287 -5.00 -15.18 16.87
C ARG A 287 -4.00 -16.05 16.10
N TRP A 288 -4.44 -16.72 15.03
CA TRP A 288 -3.63 -17.58 14.16
C TRP A 288 -3.26 -16.92 12.82
N THR A 289 -3.52 -15.62 12.68
CA THR A 289 -3.24 -14.83 11.47
C THR A 289 -2.03 -13.91 11.69
N TYR A 290 -1.56 -13.22 10.65
CA TYR A 290 -0.50 -12.23 10.76
C TYR A 290 -0.95 -10.89 11.38
N PHE A 291 -2.17 -10.81 11.93
CA PHE A 291 -2.53 -9.78 12.92
C PHE A 291 -1.95 -10.08 14.32
N ASN A 292 -1.52 -11.33 14.55
CA ASN A 292 -0.76 -11.69 15.74
C ASN A 292 0.76 -11.55 15.45
N PRO A 293 1.50 -10.68 16.17
CA PRO A 293 2.93 -10.48 15.95
C PRO A 293 3.76 -11.75 16.16
N GLU A 294 3.35 -12.66 17.03
CA GLU A 294 4.08 -13.92 17.24
C GLU A 294 3.99 -14.84 16.02
N VAL A 295 2.79 -14.95 15.43
CA VAL A 295 2.56 -15.73 14.21
C VAL A 295 3.31 -15.12 13.03
N LEU A 296 3.26 -13.79 12.89
CA LEU A 296 4.00 -13.10 11.84
C LEU A 296 5.52 -13.24 12.02
N ARG A 297 6.05 -13.07 13.23
CA ARG A 297 7.47 -13.23 13.53
C ARG A 297 7.95 -14.64 13.18
N ALA A 298 7.18 -15.67 13.52
CA ALA A 298 7.49 -17.05 13.16
C ALA A 298 7.50 -17.27 11.63
N ALA A 299 6.62 -16.61 10.88
CA ALA A 299 6.60 -16.67 9.43
C ALA A 299 7.80 -15.95 8.80
N LEU A 300 8.15 -14.78 9.29
CA LEU A 300 9.29 -13.99 8.80
C LEU A 300 10.64 -14.71 9.00
N ILE A 301 10.80 -15.46 10.10
CA ILE A 301 12.01 -16.27 10.33
C ILE A 301 12.11 -17.40 9.29
N LYS A 302 10.99 -18.01 8.89
CA LYS A 302 10.96 -19.11 7.91
C LYS A 302 11.18 -18.65 6.47
N SER A 303 10.97 -17.36 6.17
CA SER A 303 11.15 -16.79 4.83
C SER A 303 12.56 -16.24 4.57
N ARG A 304 13.43 -16.24 5.58
CA ARG A 304 14.87 -15.92 5.46
C ARG A 304 15.65 -17.18 5.13
#